data_AF-A0AAV4CI52-F1
#
_entry.id   AF-A0AAV4CI52-F1
#
_cell.length_a   1.000
_cell.length_b   1.000
_cell.length_c   1.000
_cell.angle_alpha   90.00
_cell.angle_beta   90.00
_cell.angle_gamma   90.00
#
_symmetry.space_group_name_H-M   'P 1'
#
loop_
_entity.id
_entity.type
_entity.pdbx_description
1 polymer ?
#
loop_
_entity_poly.entity_id
_entity_poly.type
_entity_poly.pdbx_seq_one_letter_code
_entity_poly.pdbx_strand_id
1 'polypeptide(L)'
;MPETSSYGVIIALSRDIIIWCDNCSGQNKNWYLFASLPRVMNDNSNPFLHSVTLKYLETGHTLLSCDSFHGLVERNMRKRGFIYNLHDLVSTVQTTEGGPKILELEVSDFREWDKRVTAGKTLAVPKLKNILVVKFEKKIPNFFSSRSVTQIQISGRSTFS
;
A
#
# COMPACT_ATOMS: atom_id res chain seq x y z
N MET A 1 30.20 11.51 -0.40
CA MET A 1 28.90 11.73 -1.06
C MET A 1 28.13 10.44 -0.91
N PRO A 2 26.99 10.39 -0.19
CA PRO A 2 26.22 9.16 -0.13
C PRO A 2 25.37 9.08 -1.40
N GLU A 3 25.53 7.97 -2.13
CA GLU A 3 24.61 7.55 -3.18
C GLU A 3 23.21 7.54 -2.58
N THR A 4 22.32 8.36 -3.15
CA THR A 4 20.89 8.26 -2.92
C THR A 4 20.47 6.85 -3.34
N SER A 5 20.29 5.97 -2.35
CA SER A 5 19.59 4.70 -2.47
C SER A 5 18.32 4.94 -3.28
N SER A 6 18.34 4.43 -4.51
CA SER A 6 17.31 4.63 -5.54
C SER A 6 16.00 3.89 -5.22
N TYR A 7 15.88 3.37 -4.01
CA TYR A 7 14.86 2.42 -3.58
C TYR A 7 13.80 3.02 -2.67
N GLY A 8 14.00 4.25 -2.17
CA GLY A 8 13.03 4.94 -1.31
C GLY A 8 11.69 5.27 -1.99
N VAL A 9 11.52 4.99 -3.28
CA VAL A 9 10.41 5.51 -4.09
C VAL A 9 10.04 4.52 -5.22
N ILE A 10 9.46 3.35 -4.90
CA ILE A 10 8.44 2.72 -5.79
C ILE A 10 7.06 3.34 -5.49
N ILE A 11 7.07 4.62 -5.17
CA ILE A 11 5.93 5.50 -5.36
C ILE A 11 6.38 6.31 -6.56
N ALA A 12 6.16 5.77 -7.75
CA ALA A 12 6.58 6.37 -9.00
C ALA A 12 6.51 7.92 -8.99
N LEU A 13 7.32 8.58 -9.81
CA LEU A 13 7.20 10.01 -10.16
C LEU A 13 5.79 10.42 -10.63
N SER A 14 4.86 9.47 -10.69
CA SER A 14 3.43 9.61 -10.85
C SER A 14 2.82 10.53 -9.79
N ARG A 15 2.19 11.58 -10.30
CA ARG A 15 1.37 12.51 -9.53
C ARG A 15 0.17 11.84 -8.88
N ASP A 16 -0.45 10.87 -9.56
CA ASP A 16 -1.66 10.19 -9.10
C ASP A 16 -1.46 8.67 -9.13
N ILE A 17 -1.72 8.01 -8.01
CA ILE A 17 -1.53 6.56 -7.86
C ILE A 17 -2.87 5.89 -7.57
N ILE A 18 -3.17 4.82 -8.30
CA ILE A 18 -4.33 3.97 -8.05
C ILE A 18 -3.83 2.57 -7.69
N ILE A 19 -4.22 2.09 -6.52
CA ILE A 19 -3.87 0.76 -6.01
C ILE A 19 -5.15 -0.07 -5.95
N TRP A 20 -5.14 -1.20 -6.65
CA TRP A 20 -6.20 -2.20 -6.55
C TRP A 20 -5.85 -3.21 -5.48
N CYS A 21 -6.75 -3.40 -4.51
CA CYS A 21 -6.55 -4.23 -3.34
C CYS A 21 -7.65 -5.28 -3.24
N ASP A 22 -7.31 -6.44 -2.68
CA ASP A 22 -8.33 -7.36 -2.19
C ASP A 22 -9.11 -6.73 -1.00
N ASN A 23 -10.23 -7.34 -0.62
CA ASN A 23 -11.08 -6.83 0.46
C ASN A 23 -10.63 -7.31 1.86
N CYS A 24 -9.37 -7.73 2.03
CA CYS A 24 -8.88 -8.25 3.29
C CYS A 24 -8.73 -7.12 4.33
N SER A 25 -9.57 -7.14 5.38
CA SER A 25 -9.54 -6.14 6.46
C SER A 25 -8.24 -6.13 7.26
N GLY A 26 -7.58 -7.27 7.42
CA GLY A 26 -6.30 -7.35 8.13
C GLY A 26 -5.16 -6.69 7.36
N GLN A 27 -5.07 -6.97 6.06
CA GLN A 27 -3.91 -6.61 5.24
C GLN A 27 -4.10 -5.25 4.55
N ASN A 28 -5.19 -5.11 3.80
CA ASN A 28 -5.33 -4.00 2.85
C ASN A 28 -6.36 -2.95 3.29
N LYS A 29 -7.13 -3.23 4.34
CA LYS A 29 -8.22 -2.37 4.79
C LYS A 29 -8.23 -2.22 6.30
N ASN A 30 -7.19 -1.57 6.82
CA ASN A 30 -7.01 -1.26 8.24
C ASN A 30 -6.66 0.22 8.46
N TRP A 31 -6.87 0.69 9.70
CA TRP A 31 -6.63 2.08 10.08
C TRP A 31 -5.15 2.49 10.06
N TYR A 32 -4.22 1.56 10.26
CA TYR A 32 -2.80 1.85 10.19
C TYR A 32 -2.39 2.24 8.76
N LEU A 33 -2.85 1.49 7.76
CA LEU A 33 -2.64 1.83 6.35
C LEU A 33 -3.22 3.21 6.04
N PHE A 34 -4.47 3.47 6.44
CA PHE A 34 -5.13 4.76 6.14
C PHE A 34 -4.46 5.94 6.84
N ALA A 35 -3.98 5.76 8.07
CA ALA A 35 -3.23 6.79 8.77
C ALA A 35 -1.83 7.00 8.18
N SER A 36 -1.22 5.96 7.62
CA SER A 36 0.13 6.03 7.05
C SER A 36 0.19 6.77 5.72
N LEU A 37 -0.85 6.66 4.89
CA LEU A 37 -0.86 7.25 3.54
C LEU A 37 -0.72 8.79 3.54
N PRO A 38 -1.42 9.56 4.39
CA PRO A 38 -1.16 11.00 4.51
C PRO A 38 0.29 11.33 4.89
N ARG A 39 0.94 10.53 5.73
CA ARG A 39 2.34 10.75 6.12
C ARG A 39 3.28 10.50 4.94
N VAL A 40 3.05 9.42 4.19
CA VAL A 40 3.80 9.09 2.98
C VAL A 40 3.60 10.17 1.91
N MET A 41 2.37 10.64 1.71
CA MET A 41 2.08 11.70 0.73
C MET A 41 2.75 13.02 1.07
N ASN A 42 2.88 13.37 2.34
CA ASN A 42 3.53 14.60 2.77
C ASN A 42 5.05 14.45 2.97
N ASP A 43 5.62 13.30 2.64
CA ASP A 43 7.06 13.09 2.72
C ASP A 43 7.80 13.86 1.62
N ASN A 44 8.93 14.48 1.97
CA ASN A 44 9.72 15.26 1.02
C ASN A 44 10.40 14.39 -0.06
N SER A 45 10.43 13.06 0.10
CA SER A 45 11.00 12.16 -0.90
C SER A 45 10.18 12.09 -2.19
N ASN A 46 8.88 12.42 -2.15
CA ASN A 46 8.03 12.48 -3.33
C ASN A 46 7.15 13.74 -3.32
N PRO A 47 7.72 14.90 -3.74
CA PRO A 47 6.99 16.16 -3.75
C PRO A 47 5.84 16.19 -4.77
N PHE A 48 5.93 15.38 -5.83
CA PHE A 48 4.98 15.38 -6.94
C PHE A 48 3.73 14.55 -6.68
N LEU A 49 3.75 13.64 -5.69
CA LEU A 49 2.58 12.84 -5.35
C LEU A 49 1.44 13.74 -4.85
N HIS A 50 0.34 13.76 -5.59
CA HIS A 50 -0.85 14.56 -5.36
C HIS A 50 -2.00 13.74 -4.79
N SER A 51 -2.21 12.53 -5.34
CA SER A 51 -3.28 11.65 -4.88
C SER A 51 -2.92 10.17 -4.83
N VAL A 52 -3.50 9.47 -3.85
CA VAL A 52 -3.45 8.01 -3.73
C VAL A 52 -4.88 7.51 -3.59
N THR A 53 -5.30 6.61 -4.48
CA THR A 53 -6.62 6.00 -4.50
C THR A 53 -6.51 4.51 -4.26
N LEU A 54 -7.09 4.01 -3.17
CA LEU A 54 -7.26 2.59 -2.91
C LEU A 54 -8.64 2.14 -3.44
N LYS A 55 -8.67 1.15 -4.32
CA LYS A 55 -9.90 0.51 -4.83
C LYS A 55 -9.95 -0.93 -4.36
N TYR A 56 -11.04 -1.31 -3.69
CA TYR A 56 -11.23 -2.66 -3.17
C TYR A 56 -12.12 -3.48 -4.09
N LEU A 57 -11.68 -4.70 -4.39
CA LEU A 57 -12.49 -5.66 -5.14
C LEU A 57 -13.72 -6.10 -4.33
N GLU A 58 -14.84 -6.34 -5.01
CA GLU A 58 -16.04 -6.86 -4.38
C GLU A 58 -15.87 -8.33 -3.99
N THR A 59 -16.45 -8.72 -2.86
CA THR A 59 -16.50 -10.11 -2.40
C THR A 59 -17.27 -10.98 -3.39
N GLY A 60 -16.60 -11.98 -3.98
CA GLY A 60 -17.21 -12.96 -4.89
C GLY A 60 -16.60 -13.01 -6.30
N HIS A 61 -15.76 -12.04 -6.68
CA HIS A 61 -15.11 -11.96 -8.01
C HIS A 61 -13.60 -11.66 -7.91
N THR A 62 -12.97 -12.11 -6.82
CA THR A 62 -11.58 -11.81 -6.44
C THR A 62 -10.59 -12.71 -7.19
N LEU A 63 -10.34 -12.39 -8.46
CA LEU A 63 -9.09 -12.78 -9.13
C LEU A 63 -8.27 -11.51 -9.30
N LEU A 64 -7.44 -11.21 -8.30
CA LEU A 64 -6.46 -10.15 -8.45
C LEU A 64 -5.31 -10.69 -9.32
N SER A 65 -4.76 -9.88 -10.20
CA SER A 65 -3.67 -10.33 -11.09
C SER A 65 -2.44 -10.84 -10.32
N CYS A 66 -2.27 -10.46 -9.05
CA CYS A 66 -1.22 -11.01 -8.20
C CYS A 66 -1.47 -12.45 -7.75
N ASP A 67 -2.71 -12.95 -7.76
CA ASP A 67 -3.05 -14.27 -7.23
C ASP A 67 -2.45 -15.39 -8.09
N SER A 68 -2.41 -15.19 -9.42
CA SER A 68 -1.74 -16.11 -10.33
C SER A 68 -0.23 -16.16 -10.06
N PHE A 69 0.39 -15.01 -9.81
CA PHE A 69 1.80 -14.91 -9.43
C PHE A 69 2.07 -15.59 -8.07
N HIS A 70 1.23 -15.36 -7.06
CA HIS A 70 1.34 -16.04 -5.77
C HIS A 70 1.25 -17.57 -5.91
N GLY A 71 0.34 -18.06 -6.75
CA GLY A 71 0.23 -19.49 -7.05
C GLY A 71 1.49 -20.07 -7.72
N LEU A 72 2.15 -19.30 -8.60
CA LEU A 72 3.43 -19.69 -9.21
C LEU A 72 4.56 -19.73 -8.17
N VAL A 73 4.66 -18.71 -7.33
CA VAL A 73 5.65 -18.66 -6.24
C VAL A 73 5.45 -19.85 -5.30
N GLU A 74 4.22 -20.11 -4.86
CA GLU A 74 3.92 -21.23 -3.95
C GLU A 74 4.26 -22.59 -4.58
N ARG A 75 3.95 -22.77 -5.87
CA ARG A 75 4.35 -23.97 -6.61
C ARG A 75 5.86 -24.16 -6.63
N ASN A 76 6.63 -23.10 -6.84
CA ASN A 76 8.09 -23.15 -6.86
C ASN A 76 8.68 -23.40 -5.47
N MET A 77 8.10 -22.80 -4.43
CA MET A 77 8.48 -23.08 -3.04
C MET A 77 8.26 -24.55 -2.70
N ARG A 78 7.10 -25.12 -3.05
CA ARG A 78 6.81 -26.55 -2.83
C ARG A 78 7.77 -27.47 -3.58
N LYS A 79 8.19 -27.10 -4.80
CA LYS A 79 9.17 -27.85 -5.59
C LYS A 79 10.58 -27.79 -5.00
N ARG A 80 10.99 -26.63 -4.47
CA ARG A 80 12.28 -26.48 -3.80
C ARG A 80 12.34 -27.24 -2.47
N GLY A 81 11.22 -27.33 -1.78
CA GLY A 81 11.15 -27.93 -0.45
C GLY A 81 11.48 -26.89 0.63
N PHE A 82 12.59 -27.07 1.33
CA PHE A 82 12.96 -26.19 2.44
C PHE A 82 13.58 -24.87 1.95
N ILE A 83 13.13 -23.76 2.55
CA ILE A 83 13.67 -22.42 2.36
C ILE A 83 14.22 -21.98 3.72
N TYR A 84 15.54 -21.86 3.84
CA TYR A 84 16.19 -21.62 5.13
C TYR A 84 16.53 -20.15 5.36
N ASN A 85 16.76 -19.41 4.29
CA ASN A 85 17.17 -18.01 4.36
C ASN A 85 16.49 -17.16 3.27
N LEU A 86 16.70 -15.84 3.35
CA LEU A 86 16.13 -14.89 2.39
C LEU A 86 16.65 -15.14 0.97
N HIS A 87 17.92 -15.49 0.80
CA HIS A 87 18.50 -15.77 -0.50
C HIS A 87 17.84 -16.99 -1.19
N ASP A 88 17.49 -18.03 -0.42
CA ASP A 88 16.72 -19.17 -0.91
C ASP A 88 15.34 -18.73 -1.41
N LEU A 89 14.67 -17.84 -0.68
CA LEU A 89 13.37 -17.30 -1.07
C LEU A 89 13.49 -16.47 -2.34
N VAL A 90 14.45 -15.54 -2.40
CA VAL A 90 14.72 -14.66 -3.55
C VAL A 90 14.99 -15.49 -4.80
N SER A 91 15.91 -16.45 -4.73
CA SER A 91 16.20 -17.34 -5.87
C SER A 91 14.98 -18.16 -6.30
N THR A 92 14.16 -18.61 -5.35
CA THR A 92 12.90 -19.32 -5.65
C THR A 92 11.89 -18.43 -6.38
N VAL A 93 11.76 -17.17 -5.97
CA VAL A 93 10.85 -16.22 -6.60
C VAL A 93 11.37 -15.79 -7.98
N GLN A 94 12.69 -15.60 -8.15
CA GLN A 94 13.29 -15.26 -9.46
C GLN A 94 13.09 -16.34 -10.52
N THR A 95 13.01 -17.60 -10.11
CA THR A 95 12.75 -18.72 -11.04
C THR A 95 11.29 -18.85 -11.46
N THR A 96 10.39 -17.97 -10.97
CA THR A 96 9.01 -17.92 -11.47
C THR A 96 8.97 -17.38 -12.90
N GLU A 97 8.00 -17.85 -13.68
CA GLU A 97 7.78 -17.40 -15.05
C GLU A 97 7.51 -15.89 -15.07
N GLY A 98 8.27 -15.15 -15.89
CA GLY A 98 8.26 -13.69 -15.92
C GLY A 98 9.38 -13.01 -15.15
N GLY A 99 10.20 -13.75 -14.38
CA GLY A 99 11.45 -13.24 -13.79
C GLY A 99 11.28 -11.90 -13.06
N PRO A 100 10.42 -11.85 -12.02
CA PRO A 100 10.04 -10.60 -11.38
C PRO A 100 11.27 -9.84 -10.88
N LYS A 101 11.24 -8.51 -11.03
CA LYS A 101 12.25 -7.66 -10.39
C LYS A 101 12.06 -7.73 -8.89
N ILE A 102 13.00 -8.37 -8.20
CA ILE A 102 13.00 -8.45 -6.74
C ILE A 102 13.67 -7.20 -6.19
N LEU A 103 12.99 -6.57 -5.22
CA LEU A 103 13.55 -5.53 -4.38
C LEU A 103 13.73 -6.13 -2.98
N GLU A 104 14.98 -6.38 -2.61
CA GLU A 104 15.32 -6.74 -1.23
C GLU A 104 15.35 -5.46 -0.39
N LEU A 105 14.64 -5.48 0.73
CA LEU A 105 14.57 -4.35 1.65
C LEU A 105 15.51 -4.57 2.83
N GLU A 106 16.25 -3.54 3.20
CA GLU A 106 17.08 -3.50 4.38
C GLU A 106 16.32 -2.88 5.56
N VAL A 107 16.82 -3.09 6.78
CA VAL A 107 16.20 -2.52 7.99
C VAL A 107 16.08 -0.99 7.90
N SER A 108 17.02 -0.32 7.23
CA SER A 108 17.01 1.13 6.98
C SER A 108 15.89 1.60 6.07
N ASP A 109 15.28 0.72 5.27
CA ASP A 109 14.15 1.07 4.41
C ASP A 109 12.84 1.18 5.21
N PHE A 110 12.81 0.62 6.42
CA PHE A 110 11.65 0.69 7.30
C PHE A 110 11.69 1.95 8.15
N ARG A 111 10.56 2.66 8.18
CA ARG A 111 10.40 3.87 8.99
C ARG A 111 9.64 3.58 10.26
N GLU A 112 10.12 4.14 11.37
CA GLU A 112 9.46 3.98 12.66
C GLU A 112 8.09 4.69 12.67
N TRP A 113 7.07 3.95 13.08
CA TRP A 113 5.72 4.45 13.18
C TRP A 113 5.50 5.15 14.53
N ASP A 114 5.73 6.46 14.55
CA ASP A 114 5.34 7.29 15.70
C ASP A 114 3.80 7.25 15.86
N LYS A 115 3.32 6.69 16.97
CA LYS A 115 1.89 6.44 17.30
C LYS A 115 1.13 7.74 17.56
N ARG A 116 1.09 8.66 16.59
CA ARG A 116 0.31 9.91 16.65
C ARG A 116 -1.12 9.76 16.16
N VAL A 117 -1.60 8.53 15.97
CA VAL A 117 -3.02 8.28 15.72
C VAL A 117 -3.75 8.45 17.03
N THR A 118 -4.05 9.71 17.38
CA THR A 118 -5.02 10.01 18.42
C THR A 118 -6.33 9.37 17.98
N ALA A 119 -6.81 8.40 18.74
CA ALA A 119 -8.19 7.94 18.68
C ALA A 119 -9.09 9.14 19.07
N GLY A 120 -9.31 10.04 18.13
CA GLY A 120 -10.27 11.11 18.26
C GLY A 120 -11.61 10.45 18.48
N LYS A 121 -12.19 10.67 19.66
CA LYS A 121 -13.57 10.25 19.95
C LYS A 121 -14.47 10.85 18.87
N THR A 122 -15.20 9.97 18.20
CA THR A 122 -16.52 10.25 17.62
C THR A 122 -16.56 11.21 16.44
N LEU A 123 -16.29 10.68 15.24
CA LEU A 123 -17.03 11.06 14.03
C LEU A 123 -17.73 9.78 13.54
N ALA A 124 -18.84 9.89 12.83
CA ALA A 124 -19.54 8.75 12.23
C ALA A 124 -18.69 8.16 11.10
N VAL A 125 -17.61 7.48 11.46
CA VAL A 125 -16.67 6.90 10.51
C VAL A 125 -17.33 5.67 9.88
N PRO A 126 -17.42 5.57 8.54
CA PRO A 126 -18.02 4.42 7.90
C PRO A 126 -17.28 3.14 8.30
N LYS A 127 -18.04 2.07 8.53
CA LYS A 127 -17.46 0.75 8.84
C LYS A 127 -16.54 0.34 7.68
N LEU A 128 -15.31 -0.07 8.00
CA LEU A 128 -14.30 -0.47 7.01
C LEU A 128 -14.84 -1.45 5.97
N LYS A 129 -15.65 -2.43 6.40
CA LYS A 129 -16.28 -3.43 5.51
C LYS A 129 -17.09 -2.83 4.35
N ASN A 130 -17.65 -1.63 4.52
CA ASN A 130 -18.51 -0.98 3.53
C ASN A 130 -17.74 -0.07 2.55
N ILE A 131 -16.43 0.11 2.77
CA ILE A 131 -15.59 0.99 1.95
C ILE A 131 -15.24 0.28 0.64
N LEU A 132 -15.55 0.90 -0.50
CA LEU A 132 -15.16 0.38 -1.82
C LEU A 132 -13.98 1.15 -2.40
N VAL A 133 -13.94 2.46 -2.16
CA VAL A 133 -12.85 3.33 -2.60
C VAL A 133 -12.50 4.31 -1.50
N VAL A 134 -11.19 4.50 -1.29
CA VAL A 134 -10.65 5.58 -0.46
C VAL A 134 -9.70 6.40 -1.31
N LYS A 135 -9.97 7.69 -1.47
CA LYS A 135 -9.05 8.63 -2.11
C LYS A 135 -8.46 9.57 -1.06
N PHE A 136 -7.14 9.66 -1.06
CA PHE A 136 -6.35 10.66 -0.34
C PHE A 136 -5.83 11.67 -1.35
N GLU A 137 -6.05 12.96 -1.10
CA GLU A 137 -5.65 14.04 -2.01
C GLU A 137 -5.07 15.24 -1.26
N LYS A 138 -4.00 15.81 -1.79
CA LYS A 138 -3.46 17.11 -1.33
C LYS A 138 -4.35 18.23 -1.84
N LYS A 139 -4.90 19.06 -0.95
CA LYS A 139 -5.72 20.22 -1.36
C LYS A 139 -4.93 21.30 -2.09
N ILE A 140 -3.63 21.39 -1.87
CA ILE A 140 -2.75 22.38 -2.52
C ILE A 140 -1.51 21.63 -3.02
N PRO A 141 -1.22 21.63 -4.32
CA PRO A 141 0.04 21.11 -4.85
C PRO A 141 1.20 21.87 -4.21
N ASN A 142 2.20 21.15 -3.69
CA ASN A 142 3.43 21.72 -3.11
C ASN A 142 3.28 22.52 -1.79
N PHE A 143 2.15 22.44 -1.08
CA PHE A 143 2.03 23.08 0.25
C PHE A 143 2.50 22.15 1.37
N PHE A 144 3.72 22.37 1.84
CA PHE A 144 4.32 21.69 2.98
C PHE A 144 4.09 22.52 4.25
N SER A 145 2.98 22.26 4.92
CA SER A 145 2.74 22.74 6.28
C SER A 145 2.43 21.53 7.15
N SER A 146 2.78 21.56 8.43
CA SER A 146 2.37 20.55 9.42
C SER A 146 0.85 20.37 9.55
N ARG A 147 0.07 21.14 8.77
CA ARG A 147 -1.39 21.12 8.66
C ARG A 147 -1.88 20.94 7.21
N SER A 148 -1.08 20.41 6.28
CA SER A 148 -1.54 20.13 4.91
C SER A 148 -2.73 19.17 4.95
N VAL A 149 -3.91 19.72 4.67
CA VAL A 149 -5.19 19.03 4.80
C VAL A 149 -5.30 17.98 3.69
N THR A 150 -5.08 16.71 4.04
CA THR A 150 -5.46 15.58 3.19
C THR A 150 -6.98 15.44 3.23
N GLN A 151 -7.65 15.60 2.09
CA GLN A 151 -9.07 15.27 2.00
C GLN A 151 -9.21 13.77 1.81
N ILE A 152 -10.04 13.15 2.65
CA ILE A 152 -10.38 11.73 2.57
C ILE A 152 -11.78 11.64 1.96
N GLN A 153 -11.89 11.13 0.74
CA GLN A 153 -13.18 10.78 0.15
C GLN A 153 -13.38 9.27 0.27
N ILE A 154 -14.41 8.87 1.02
CA ILE A 154 -14.80 7.48 1.21
C ILE A 154 -16.14 7.27 0.50
N SER A 155 -16.17 6.36 -0.47
CA SER A 155 -17.42 5.87 -1.04
C SER A 155 -17.72 4.47 -0.50
N GLY A 156 -19.00 4.25 -0.15
CA GLY A 156 -19.50 2.96 0.30
C GLY A 156 -20.94 2.73 -0.17
N ARG A 157 -21.47 1.52 0.02
CA ARG A 157 -22.89 1.25 -0.25
C ARG A 157 -23.78 2.13 0.62
N SER A 158 -24.70 2.87 0.00
CA SER A 158 -25.86 3.41 0.71
C SER A 158 -26.74 2.23 1.11
N THR A 159 -26.75 1.87 2.38
CA THR A 159 -27.80 0.99 2.90
C THR A 159 -29.07 1.83 3.01
N PHE A 160 -29.81 1.92 1.91
CA PHE A 160 -31.26 2.14 2.00
C PHE A 160 -31.84 0.79 2.40
N SER A 161 -32.19 0.67 3.68
CA SER A 161 -33.11 -0.32 4.22
C SER A 161 -34.48 0.31 4.36
#